data_AF-A0A6G2QK74-F1
#
_entry.id   AF-A0A6G2QK74-F1
#
_cell.length_a   1.000
_cell.length_b   1.000
_cell.length_c   1.000
_cell.angle_alpha   90.00
_cell.angle_beta   90.00
_cell.angle_gamma   90.00
#
_symmetry.space_group_name_H-M   'P 1'
#
loop_
_entity.id
_entity.type
_entity.pdbx_description
1 polymer ?
#
loop_
_entity_poly.entity_id
_entity_poly.type
_entity_poly.pdbx_seq_one_letter_code
_entity_poly.pdbx_strand_id
1 'polypeptide(L)'
;AKAAAPDTHALRDRLRGLAPAEQDRLLTDLVRAEVATALRHASPDAIDVHRAFKDLGFDSLTAVEVRNRITAATDVTLPTTLLFDHPNTAAVVDHLKDRLLGEQRHTAAPVVVAAGATDEPMAVVAMACRFPGGVTSPEELWDLMVAEVDAVSTPPADRGWDLDAMYDPDTERHGTTYSREGGFIQDVAGFDPAFFGISPREALAMDPQQRLLLETSWEAFERAGIDPESLRSTATGVFVGTINTDYQVRLGGAAAQEQLAGHLMTGNASSIASGRLSYTYGFEGPAVTMDTGCSSSMVALHLALQALRTGECTMALAGGVTIMSTPEPYVEFSRQRGLAPDGRCKAFAEGADGMGFAEGVGLVLLERLSDARRNG
;
A
#
# COMPACT_ATOMS: atom_id res chain seq x y z
N ALA A 1 -38.86 -28.68 26.55
CA ALA A 1 -37.90 -29.62 25.90
C ALA A 1 -36.80 -28.78 25.28
N LYS A 2 -35.56 -28.91 25.78
CA LYS A 2 -34.40 -28.16 25.28
C LYS A 2 -33.94 -28.86 24.00
N ALA A 3 -34.01 -28.20 22.85
CA ALA A 3 -33.52 -28.75 21.59
C ALA A 3 -32.02 -29.04 21.72
N ALA A 4 -31.60 -30.23 21.29
CA ALA A 4 -30.20 -30.65 21.29
C ALA A 4 -29.38 -29.72 20.39
N ALA A 5 -28.23 -29.24 20.87
CA ALA A 5 -27.25 -28.55 20.06
C ALA A 5 -26.68 -29.54 19.02
N PRO A 6 -26.48 -29.13 17.75
CA PRO A 6 -25.87 -30.01 16.75
C PRO A 6 -24.42 -30.33 17.13
N ASP A 7 -24.04 -31.62 17.09
CA ASP A 7 -22.69 -32.10 17.39
C ASP A 7 -21.70 -31.64 16.31
N THR A 8 -20.92 -30.62 16.60
CA THR A 8 -19.82 -30.08 15.77
C THR A 8 -18.83 -31.14 15.31
N HIS A 9 -18.50 -32.08 16.21
CA HIS A 9 -17.64 -33.21 15.92
C HIS A 9 -18.22 -34.08 14.80
N ALA A 10 -19.55 -34.24 14.75
CA ALA A 10 -20.23 -35.02 13.72
C ALA A 10 -20.18 -34.34 12.34
N LEU A 11 -20.21 -32.99 12.26
CA LEU A 11 -20.07 -32.28 10.99
C LEU A 11 -18.65 -32.39 10.43
N ARG A 12 -17.62 -32.21 11.27
CA ARG A 12 -16.21 -32.36 10.87
C ARG A 12 -15.88 -33.77 10.43
N ASP A 13 -16.29 -34.77 11.19
CA ASP A 13 -16.04 -36.18 10.86
C ASP A 13 -16.77 -36.60 9.58
N ARG A 14 -17.98 -36.09 9.36
CA ARG A 14 -18.73 -36.30 8.11
C ARG A 14 -18.05 -35.65 6.90
N LEU A 15 -17.56 -34.41 7.03
CA LEU A 15 -16.83 -33.74 5.94
C LEU A 15 -15.53 -34.47 5.57
N ARG A 16 -14.78 -34.98 6.56
CA ARG A 16 -13.55 -35.75 6.34
C ARG A 16 -13.77 -37.07 5.59
N GLY A 17 -14.96 -37.67 5.72
CA GLY A 17 -15.33 -38.91 5.01
C GLY A 17 -15.84 -38.71 3.58
N LEU A 18 -16.01 -37.46 3.12
CA LEU A 18 -16.57 -37.13 1.81
C LEU A 18 -15.48 -36.74 0.81
N ALA A 19 -15.75 -36.95 -0.49
CA ALA A 19 -14.88 -36.44 -1.55
C ALA A 19 -14.92 -34.89 -1.61
N PRO A 20 -13.88 -34.21 -2.12
CA PRO A 20 -13.82 -32.73 -2.13
C PRO A 20 -15.05 -32.05 -2.74
N ALA A 21 -15.57 -32.58 -3.86
CA ALA A 21 -16.75 -32.05 -4.51
C ALA A 21 -18.05 -32.25 -3.70
N GLU A 22 -18.08 -33.25 -2.81
CA GLU A 22 -19.21 -33.51 -1.91
C GLU A 22 -19.13 -32.68 -0.63
N GLN A 23 -17.92 -32.35 -0.17
CA GLN A 23 -17.69 -31.37 0.89
C GLN A 23 -18.21 -29.98 0.48
N ASP A 24 -17.89 -29.55 -0.73
CA ASP A 24 -18.31 -28.25 -1.27
C ASP A 24 -19.83 -28.15 -1.38
N ARG A 25 -20.49 -29.21 -1.87
CA ARG A 25 -21.96 -29.25 -1.92
C ARG A 25 -22.57 -29.17 -0.53
N LEU A 26 -22.09 -29.96 0.42
CA LEU A 26 -22.63 -29.99 1.78
C LEU A 26 -22.52 -28.62 2.48
N LEU A 27 -21.37 -27.95 2.35
CA LEU A 27 -21.16 -26.63 2.93
C LEU A 27 -21.96 -25.56 2.19
N THR A 28 -22.05 -25.63 0.87
CA THR A 28 -22.87 -24.72 0.06
C THR A 28 -24.35 -24.81 0.45
N ASP A 29 -24.87 -26.02 0.60
CA ASP A 29 -26.27 -26.24 1.00
C ASP A 29 -26.55 -25.69 2.40
N LEU A 30 -25.61 -25.88 3.33
CA LEU A 30 -25.69 -25.33 4.69
C LEU A 30 -25.71 -23.80 4.67
N VAL A 31 -24.75 -23.16 4.02
CA VAL A 31 -24.66 -21.69 3.99
C VAL A 31 -25.86 -21.09 3.25
N ARG A 32 -26.30 -21.67 2.14
CA ARG A 32 -27.51 -21.22 1.42
C ARG A 32 -28.76 -21.33 2.29
N ALA A 33 -28.90 -22.39 3.08
CA ALA A 33 -30.04 -22.56 3.98
C ALA A 33 -30.07 -21.50 5.09
N GLU A 34 -28.93 -21.21 5.71
CA GLU A 34 -28.84 -20.17 6.76
C GLU A 34 -29.06 -18.76 6.19
N VAL A 35 -28.52 -18.48 5.00
CA VAL A 35 -28.73 -17.21 4.27
C VAL A 35 -30.21 -17.04 3.89
N ALA A 36 -30.84 -18.06 3.31
CA ALA A 36 -32.25 -18.00 2.92
C ALA A 36 -33.17 -17.80 4.12
N THR A 37 -32.85 -18.43 5.26
CA THR A 37 -33.61 -18.29 6.50
C THR A 37 -33.52 -16.86 7.06
N ALA A 38 -32.33 -16.26 7.05
CA ALA A 38 -32.16 -14.88 7.52
C ALA A 38 -32.86 -13.85 6.62
N LEU A 39 -32.84 -14.06 5.31
CA LEU A 39 -33.53 -13.21 4.33
C LEU A 39 -35.02 -13.54 4.17
N ARG A 40 -35.54 -14.55 4.88
CA ARG A 40 -36.93 -15.05 4.79
C ARG A 40 -37.33 -15.48 3.37
N HIS A 41 -36.39 -16.00 2.59
CA HIS A 41 -36.69 -16.63 1.31
C HIS A 41 -37.35 -18.01 1.53
N ALA A 42 -38.30 -18.36 0.67
CA ALA A 42 -39.04 -19.62 0.77
C ALA A 42 -38.20 -20.85 0.41
N SER A 43 -37.08 -20.67 -0.30
CA SER A 43 -36.18 -21.77 -0.69
C SER A 43 -34.71 -21.32 -0.68
N PRO A 44 -33.79 -22.15 -0.18
CA PRO A 44 -32.34 -21.99 -0.35
C PRO A 44 -31.90 -21.91 -1.82
N ASP A 45 -32.66 -22.51 -2.74
CA ASP A 45 -32.34 -22.50 -4.18
C ASP A 45 -32.47 -21.13 -4.84
N ALA A 46 -33.15 -20.19 -4.19
CA ALA A 46 -33.29 -18.82 -4.67
C ALA A 46 -32.01 -17.97 -4.45
N ILE A 47 -31.03 -18.46 -3.69
CA ILE A 47 -29.79 -17.74 -3.38
C ILE A 47 -28.71 -18.07 -4.41
N ASP A 48 -28.39 -17.13 -5.30
CA ASP A 48 -27.24 -17.27 -6.18
C ASP A 48 -25.94 -17.22 -5.36
N VAL A 49 -25.11 -18.27 -5.48
CA VAL A 49 -23.91 -18.46 -4.66
C VAL A 49 -22.76 -17.51 -5.01
N HIS A 50 -22.77 -16.92 -6.21
CA HIS A 50 -21.75 -15.99 -6.68
C HIS A 50 -22.18 -14.52 -6.61
N ARG A 51 -23.48 -14.27 -6.41
CA ARG A 51 -24.01 -12.91 -6.29
C ARG A 51 -23.61 -12.29 -4.96
N ALA A 52 -23.21 -11.01 -5.00
CA ALA A 52 -22.81 -10.29 -3.80
C ALA A 52 -23.99 -10.16 -2.82
N PHE A 53 -23.72 -10.33 -1.52
CA PHE A 53 -24.73 -10.19 -0.47
C PHE A 53 -25.38 -8.81 -0.46
N LYS A 54 -24.62 -7.76 -0.78
CA LYS A 54 -25.13 -6.39 -0.91
C LYS A 54 -26.26 -6.28 -1.94
N ASP A 55 -26.15 -7.02 -3.05
CA ASP A 55 -27.15 -7.01 -4.13
C ASP A 55 -28.36 -7.90 -3.84
N LEU A 56 -28.28 -8.70 -2.76
CA LEU A 56 -29.35 -9.54 -2.22
C LEU A 56 -30.10 -8.86 -1.06
N GLY A 57 -29.78 -7.60 -0.76
CA GLY A 57 -30.46 -6.81 0.26
C GLY A 57 -29.92 -6.98 1.69
N PHE A 58 -28.68 -7.45 1.85
CA PHE A 58 -28.03 -7.52 3.15
C PHE A 58 -27.73 -6.12 3.72
N ASP A 59 -28.06 -5.96 4.99
CA ASP A 59 -27.74 -4.82 5.84
C ASP A 59 -26.90 -5.28 7.06
N SER A 60 -26.48 -4.33 7.90
CA SER A 60 -25.64 -4.64 9.07
C SER A 60 -26.30 -5.56 10.10
N LEU A 61 -27.64 -5.65 10.13
CA LEU A 61 -28.37 -6.49 11.09
C LEU A 61 -28.47 -7.94 10.58
N THR A 62 -28.83 -8.10 9.31
CA THR A 62 -28.93 -9.41 8.63
C THR A 62 -27.57 -10.07 8.49
N ALA A 63 -26.48 -9.31 8.30
CA ALA A 63 -25.12 -9.83 8.31
C ALA A 63 -24.74 -10.48 9.66
N VAL A 64 -25.10 -9.83 10.78
CA VAL A 64 -24.87 -10.38 12.12
C VAL A 64 -25.73 -11.62 12.37
N GLU A 65 -26.98 -11.62 11.89
CA GLU A 65 -27.89 -12.76 12.03
C GLU A 65 -27.41 -14.00 11.26
N VAL A 66 -26.98 -13.84 10.00
CA VAL A 66 -26.40 -14.94 9.20
C VAL A 66 -25.14 -15.47 9.86
N ARG A 67 -24.23 -14.59 10.31
CA ARG A 67 -23.02 -15.01 11.01
C ARG A 67 -23.34 -15.83 12.26
N ASN A 68 -24.28 -15.36 13.10
CA ASN A 68 -24.67 -16.07 14.32
C ASN A 68 -25.27 -17.45 14.03
N ARG A 69 -26.06 -17.56 12.95
CA ARG A 69 -26.65 -18.82 12.49
C ARG A 69 -25.61 -19.81 12.00
N ILE A 70 -24.67 -19.36 11.15
CA ILE A 70 -23.58 -20.20 10.67
C ILE A 70 -22.70 -20.65 11.84
N THR A 71 -22.36 -19.75 12.78
CA THR A 71 -21.65 -20.12 14.01
C THR A 71 -22.43 -21.14 14.83
N ALA A 72 -23.76 -21.03 14.96
CA ALA A 72 -24.55 -22.02 15.69
C ALA A 72 -24.63 -23.39 14.96
N ALA A 73 -24.61 -23.40 13.63
CA ALA A 73 -24.71 -24.62 12.82
C ALA A 73 -23.36 -25.35 12.67
N THR A 74 -22.25 -24.61 12.72
CA THR A 74 -20.89 -25.12 12.47
C THR A 74 -20.00 -25.13 13.73
N ASP A 75 -20.41 -24.40 14.78
CA ASP A 75 -19.65 -24.15 16.02
C ASP A 75 -18.24 -23.60 15.76
N VAL A 76 -18.07 -22.94 14.60
CA VAL A 76 -16.89 -22.17 14.27
C VAL A 76 -17.12 -20.74 14.76
N THR A 77 -16.16 -20.23 15.54
CA THR A 77 -16.13 -18.80 15.90
C THR A 77 -15.82 -17.98 14.65
N LEU A 78 -16.81 -17.20 14.20
CA LEU A 78 -16.71 -16.34 13.02
C LEU A 78 -16.70 -14.86 13.43
N PRO A 79 -15.87 -14.02 12.77
CA PRO A 79 -15.79 -12.60 13.05
C PRO A 79 -17.09 -11.89 12.65
N THR A 80 -17.38 -10.75 13.29
CA THR A 80 -18.55 -9.92 12.97
C THR A 80 -18.51 -9.34 11.55
N THR A 81 -17.33 -9.30 10.94
CA THR A 81 -17.06 -8.79 9.59
C THR A 81 -17.19 -9.87 8.51
N LEU A 82 -17.52 -11.13 8.84
CA LEU A 82 -17.50 -12.27 7.92
C LEU A 82 -18.11 -12.00 6.53
N LEU A 83 -19.29 -11.38 6.45
CA LEU A 83 -19.99 -11.13 5.18
C LEU A 83 -19.46 -9.90 4.43
N PHE A 84 -18.67 -9.05 5.09
CA PHE A 84 -17.90 -7.98 4.45
C PHE A 84 -16.59 -8.51 3.87
N ASP A 85 -15.91 -9.40 4.62
CA ASP A 85 -14.65 -10.02 4.23
C ASP A 85 -14.87 -11.05 3.11
N HIS A 86 -16.03 -11.72 3.09
CA HIS A 86 -16.43 -12.72 2.11
C HIS A 86 -17.77 -12.33 1.47
N PRO A 87 -17.76 -11.65 0.31
CA PRO A 87 -18.92 -10.91 -0.18
C PRO A 87 -20.03 -11.76 -0.81
N ASN A 88 -19.88 -13.09 -0.90
CA ASN A 88 -20.88 -14.02 -1.45
C ASN A 88 -20.82 -15.40 -0.77
N THR A 89 -21.81 -16.25 -1.05
CA THR A 89 -21.93 -17.58 -0.42
C THR A 89 -20.74 -18.48 -0.73
N ALA A 90 -20.22 -18.48 -1.96
CA ALA A 90 -19.05 -19.28 -2.32
C ALA A 90 -17.82 -18.91 -1.47
N ALA A 91 -17.54 -17.62 -1.30
CA ALA A 91 -16.43 -17.15 -0.47
C ALA A 91 -16.57 -17.52 1.01
N VAL A 92 -17.80 -17.52 1.54
CA VAL A 92 -18.08 -17.98 2.91
C VAL A 92 -17.89 -19.50 3.04
N VAL A 93 -18.28 -20.27 2.02
CA VAL A 93 -18.08 -21.73 1.97
C VAL A 93 -16.60 -22.07 1.97
N ASP A 94 -15.80 -21.38 1.16
CA ASP A 94 -14.35 -21.58 1.11
C ASP A 94 -13.70 -21.27 2.47
N HIS A 95 -14.09 -20.16 3.10
CA HIS A 95 -13.63 -19.81 4.43
C HIS A 95 -14.02 -20.87 5.49
N LEU A 96 -15.26 -21.36 5.48
CA LEU A 96 -15.70 -22.41 6.40
C LEU A 96 -14.99 -23.74 6.15
N LYS A 97 -14.74 -24.09 4.88
CA LYS A 97 -14.02 -25.30 4.50
C LYS A 97 -12.60 -25.27 5.04
N ASP A 98 -11.92 -24.13 4.90
CA ASP A 98 -10.59 -23.94 5.47
C ASP A 98 -10.60 -24.03 7.00
N ARG A 99 -11.57 -23.41 7.67
CA ARG A 99 -11.68 -23.47 9.14
C ARG A 99 -12.04 -24.87 9.67
N LEU A 100 -12.83 -25.66 8.94
CA LEU A 100 -13.31 -26.98 9.38
C LEU A 100 -12.38 -28.14 9.00
N LEU A 101 -11.70 -28.05 7.86
CA LEU A 101 -10.83 -29.10 7.31
C LEU A 101 -9.34 -28.74 7.35
N GLY A 102 -9.01 -27.44 7.44
CA GLY A 102 -7.64 -26.93 7.51
C GLY A 102 -6.93 -27.19 8.83
N GLU A 103 -7.62 -27.63 9.89
CA GLU A 103 -7.00 -28.01 11.18
C GLU A 103 -5.99 -29.19 11.09
N GLN A 104 -5.78 -29.82 9.92
CA GLN A 104 -4.71 -30.81 9.68
C GLN A 104 -3.66 -30.42 8.62
N ARG A 105 -3.75 -29.26 7.97
CA ARG A 105 -2.54 -28.63 7.44
C ARG A 105 -1.90 -27.96 8.63
N HIS A 106 -0.90 -28.64 9.21
CA HIS A 106 0.02 -28.12 10.21
C HIS A 106 -0.35 -26.70 10.64
N THR A 107 -1.07 -26.57 11.75
CA THR A 107 -0.69 -25.55 12.72
C THR A 107 0.75 -25.86 13.10
N ALA A 108 1.69 -25.46 12.21
CA ALA A 108 2.63 -24.50 12.71
C ALA A 108 1.72 -23.45 13.37
N ALA A 109 1.66 -23.49 14.70
CA ALA A 109 1.50 -22.25 15.43
C ALA A 109 2.33 -21.19 14.70
N PRO A 110 2.03 -19.90 14.77
CA PRO A 110 3.13 -18.96 14.64
C PRO A 110 4.13 -19.46 15.70
N VAL A 111 5.15 -20.17 15.25
CA VAL A 111 6.40 -20.21 15.94
C VAL A 111 6.74 -18.75 15.78
N VAL A 112 6.32 -17.96 16.77
CA VAL A 112 7.20 -16.95 17.31
C VAL A 112 8.41 -17.79 17.68
N VAL A 113 9.25 -18.01 16.66
CA VAL A 113 10.65 -18.27 16.87
C VAL A 113 10.94 -17.04 17.69
N ALA A 114 11.11 -17.22 19.00
CA ALA A 114 11.76 -16.19 19.80
C ALA A 114 12.93 -15.82 18.91
N ALA A 115 12.89 -14.63 18.31
CA ALA A 115 13.83 -14.23 17.30
C ALA A 115 15.16 -14.20 18.04
N GLY A 116 15.84 -15.35 18.10
CA GLY A 116 17.26 -15.37 18.23
C GLY A 116 17.64 -14.53 17.04
N ALA A 117 18.08 -13.31 17.31
CA ALA A 117 18.44 -12.35 16.29
C ALA A 117 19.41 -13.08 15.37
N THR A 118 18.89 -13.64 14.29
CA THR A 118 19.71 -14.33 13.34
C THR A 118 20.45 -13.19 12.68
N ASP A 119 21.77 -13.31 12.64
CA ASP A 119 22.60 -12.43 11.81
C ASP A 119 22.42 -12.81 10.32
N GLU A 120 21.19 -13.19 9.96
CA GLU A 120 20.80 -13.62 8.64
C GLU A 120 20.85 -12.41 7.71
N PRO A 121 21.55 -12.52 6.56
CA PRO A 121 21.55 -11.49 5.55
C PRO A 121 20.16 -11.27 4.96
N MET A 122 19.86 -10.02 4.63
CA MET A 122 18.65 -9.64 3.91
C MET A 122 19.01 -9.42 2.44
N ALA A 123 18.21 -9.98 1.55
CA ALA A 123 18.36 -9.82 0.11
C ALA A 123 17.56 -8.59 -0.36
N VAL A 124 18.18 -7.75 -1.18
CA VAL A 124 17.44 -6.83 -2.05
C VAL A 124 17.12 -7.62 -3.32
N VAL A 125 15.87 -8.06 -3.46
CA VAL A 125 15.44 -8.91 -4.59
C VAL A 125 15.15 -8.08 -5.84
N ALA A 126 14.70 -6.84 -5.67
CA ALA A 126 14.52 -5.88 -6.76
C ALA A 126 14.54 -4.44 -6.26
N MET A 127 14.68 -3.51 -7.20
CA MET A 127 14.64 -2.07 -6.97
C MET A 127 13.90 -1.40 -8.12
N ALA A 128 13.22 -0.30 -7.84
CA ALA A 128 12.64 0.59 -8.84
C ALA A 128 12.74 2.04 -8.37
N CYS A 129 12.83 2.98 -9.30
CA CYS A 129 12.99 4.39 -8.96
C CYS A 129 12.52 5.36 -10.04
N ARG A 130 12.32 6.61 -9.59
CA ARG A 130 12.14 7.80 -10.42
C ARG A 130 13.03 8.90 -9.87
N PHE A 131 13.87 9.48 -10.72
CA PHE A 131 14.79 10.55 -10.32
C PHE A 131 14.91 11.63 -11.41
N PRO A 132 15.44 12.82 -11.09
CA PRO A 132 15.69 13.89 -12.04
C PRO A 132 16.60 13.43 -13.20
N GLY A 133 16.57 14.18 -14.31
CA GLY A 133 17.30 13.82 -15.52
C GLY A 133 16.61 12.77 -16.38
N GLY A 134 15.33 12.48 -16.13
CA GLY A 134 14.54 11.51 -16.89
C GLY A 134 14.79 10.06 -16.47
N VAL A 135 15.35 9.84 -15.28
CA VAL A 135 15.63 8.51 -14.76
C VAL A 135 14.34 7.82 -14.34
N THR A 136 14.06 6.68 -14.97
CA THR A 136 12.91 5.83 -14.71
C THR A 136 13.28 4.41 -14.26
N SER A 137 14.57 4.10 -14.16
CA SER A 137 15.04 2.79 -13.69
C SER A 137 16.37 2.87 -12.93
N PRO A 138 16.70 1.85 -12.11
CA PRO A 138 18.02 1.76 -11.47
C PRO A 138 19.18 1.73 -12.46
N GLU A 139 18.98 1.14 -13.65
CA GLU A 139 19.98 1.13 -14.72
C GLU A 139 20.23 2.54 -15.28
N GLU A 140 19.18 3.31 -15.56
CA GLU A 140 19.31 4.69 -16.01
C GLU A 140 19.94 5.60 -14.95
N LEU A 141 19.65 5.34 -13.66
CA LEU A 141 20.33 6.02 -12.56
C LEU A 141 21.84 5.74 -12.58
N TRP A 142 22.21 4.47 -12.80
CA TRP A 142 23.60 4.06 -12.91
C TRP A 142 24.29 4.75 -14.09
N ASP A 143 23.67 4.77 -15.26
CA ASP A 143 24.20 5.42 -16.45
C ASP A 143 24.39 6.93 -16.24
N LEU A 144 23.43 7.60 -15.59
CA LEU A 144 23.52 9.03 -15.24
C LEU A 144 24.73 9.30 -14.31
N MET A 145 24.92 8.47 -13.29
CA MET A 145 26.04 8.60 -12.35
C MET A 145 27.40 8.35 -13.04
N VAL A 146 27.51 7.31 -13.87
CA VAL A 146 28.74 6.98 -14.61
C VAL A 146 29.08 8.07 -15.63
N ALA A 147 28.06 8.69 -16.24
CA ALA A 147 28.23 9.80 -17.16
C ALA A 147 28.48 11.15 -16.46
N GLU A 148 28.51 11.17 -15.12
CA GLU A 148 28.73 12.37 -14.29
C GLU A 148 27.75 13.52 -14.65
N VAL A 149 26.51 13.18 -14.97
CA VAL A 149 25.51 14.16 -15.42
C VAL A 149 24.96 14.95 -14.24
N ASP A 150 25.02 16.27 -14.34
CA ASP A 150 24.31 17.20 -13.47
C ASP A 150 22.85 17.32 -13.91
N ALA A 151 21.95 16.74 -13.12
CA ALA A 151 20.50 16.73 -13.38
C ALA A 151 19.74 17.93 -12.78
N VAL A 152 20.46 18.96 -12.32
CA VAL A 152 19.85 20.21 -11.85
C VAL A 152 19.23 20.98 -13.01
N SER A 153 17.97 21.39 -12.85
CA SER A 153 17.20 22.17 -13.81
C SER A 153 16.37 23.24 -13.12
N THR A 154 15.73 24.11 -13.90
CA THR A 154 14.63 24.92 -13.40
C THR A 154 13.39 24.06 -13.12
N PRO A 155 12.48 24.47 -12.21
CA PRO A 155 11.21 23.79 -11.98
C PRO A 155 10.40 23.61 -13.27
N PRO A 156 9.64 22.50 -13.41
CA PRO A 156 8.73 22.31 -14.53
C PRO A 156 7.64 23.39 -14.61
N ALA A 157 7.40 23.91 -15.82
CA ALA A 157 6.47 25.02 -16.05
C ALA A 157 4.98 24.65 -15.86
N ASP A 158 4.67 23.36 -15.89
CA ASP A 158 3.31 22.80 -15.77
C ASP A 158 2.83 22.64 -14.33
N ARG A 159 3.64 23.04 -13.34
CA ARG A 159 3.26 23.01 -11.91
C ARG A 159 2.46 24.21 -11.44
N GLY A 160 2.30 25.22 -12.30
CA GLY A 160 1.58 26.45 -11.97
C GLY A 160 2.31 27.35 -10.98
N TRP A 161 3.63 27.20 -10.85
CA TRP A 161 4.46 28.07 -10.02
C TRP A 161 4.73 29.39 -10.74
N ASP A 162 4.46 30.52 -10.09
CA ASP A 162 4.87 31.84 -10.58
C ASP A 162 6.35 32.06 -10.26
N LEU A 163 7.23 31.54 -11.12
CA LEU A 163 8.68 31.56 -10.89
C LEU A 163 9.27 32.97 -10.83
N ASP A 164 8.64 33.93 -11.52
CA ASP A 164 9.07 35.32 -11.52
C ASP A 164 8.68 36.02 -10.22
N ALA A 165 7.45 35.83 -9.74
CA ALA A 165 7.03 36.40 -8.46
C ALA A 165 7.68 35.71 -7.25
N MET A 166 8.04 34.43 -7.39
CA MET A 166 8.66 33.64 -6.33
C MET A 166 10.11 34.06 -6.06
N TYR A 167 10.83 34.60 -7.03
CA TYR A 167 12.26 34.86 -6.87
C TYR A 167 12.59 36.29 -6.45
N ASP A 168 13.49 36.41 -5.47
CA ASP A 168 14.17 37.66 -5.17
C ASP A 168 15.60 37.35 -4.69
N PRO A 169 16.64 37.99 -5.26
CA PRO A 169 18.00 37.84 -4.75
C PRO A 169 18.19 38.43 -3.35
N ASP A 170 17.29 39.32 -2.89
CA ASP A 170 17.29 39.83 -1.52
C ASP A 170 16.79 38.77 -0.54
N THR A 171 17.71 38.28 0.31
CA THR A 171 17.41 37.25 1.32
C THR A 171 16.51 37.75 2.45
N GLU A 172 16.30 39.06 2.58
CA GLU A 172 15.46 39.65 3.63
C GLU A 172 13.99 39.79 3.20
N ARG A 173 13.70 39.61 1.92
CA ARG A 173 12.32 39.69 1.42
C ARG A 173 11.53 38.44 1.79
N HIS A 174 10.38 38.64 2.42
CA HIS A 174 9.49 37.56 2.80
C HIS A 174 8.70 37.01 1.61
N GLY A 175 8.54 35.68 1.57
CA GLY A 175 7.68 35.00 0.60
C GLY A 175 8.37 34.71 -0.74
N THR A 176 9.67 34.99 -0.84
CA THR A 176 10.49 34.77 -2.03
C THR A 176 11.65 33.81 -1.74
N THR A 177 12.24 33.28 -2.81
CA THR A 177 13.45 32.44 -2.77
C THR A 177 14.55 33.06 -3.63
N TYR A 178 15.80 32.88 -3.21
CA TYR A 178 16.97 33.30 -4.01
C TYR A 178 17.53 32.17 -4.88
N SER A 179 16.97 30.95 -4.80
CA SER A 179 17.40 29.79 -5.60
C SER A 179 16.28 29.35 -6.52
N ARG A 180 16.61 29.13 -7.80
CA ARG A 180 15.63 28.78 -8.86
C ARG A 180 15.88 27.41 -9.47
N GLU A 181 16.86 26.67 -8.97
CA GLU A 181 17.31 25.43 -9.58
C GLU A 181 17.24 24.28 -8.58
N GLY A 182 16.99 23.08 -9.09
CA GLY A 182 16.96 21.84 -8.33
C GLY A 182 16.75 20.63 -9.23
N GLY A 183 16.66 19.44 -8.63
CA GLY A 183 16.35 18.21 -9.36
C GLY A 183 14.86 17.95 -9.41
N PHE A 184 14.26 17.88 -10.60
CA PHE A 184 12.83 17.65 -10.75
C PHE A 184 12.51 16.42 -11.59
N ILE A 185 11.50 15.66 -11.16
CA ILE A 185 10.82 14.69 -12.01
C ILE A 185 9.88 15.47 -12.92
N GLN A 186 10.02 15.26 -14.23
CA GLN A 186 9.30 16.05 -15.24
C GLN A 186 7.81 15.69 -15.24
N ASP A 187 7.47 14.40 -15.39
CA ASP A 187 6.09 13.94 -15.42
C ASP A 187 5.64 13.39 -14.06
N VAL A 188 5.20 14.28 -13.17
CA VAL A 188 4.58 13.92 -11.88
C VAL A 188 3.04 13.92 -11.96
N ALA A 189 2.48 14.35 -13.09
CA ALA A 189 1.03 14.40 -13.31
C ALA A 189 0.51 13.13 -13.99
N GLY A 190 1.34 12.50 -14.84
CA GLY A 190 1.11 11.22 -15.47
C GLY A 190 0.81 10.15 -14.44
N PHE A 191 -0.26 9.40 -14.70
CA PHE A 191 -0.69 8.26 -13.89
C PHE A 191 -1.69 7.44 -14.70
N ASP A 192 -1.62 6.11 -14.63
CA ASP A 192 -2.66 5.21 -15.15
C ASP A 192 -3.64 4.81 -14.04
N PRO A 193 -4.74 5.56 -13.83
CA PRO A 193 -5.67 5.25 -12.75
C PRO A 193 -6.48 3.98 -13.02
N ALA A 194 -6.76 3.65 -14.30
CA ALA A 194 -7.58 2.50 -14.64
C ALA A 194 -6.87 1.19 -14.31
N PHE A 195 -5.56 1.14 -14.53
CA PHE A 195 -4.71 0.01 -14.16
C PHE A 195 -4.81 -0.34 -12.68
N PHE A 196 -4.80 0.67 -11.80
CA PHE A 196 -4.91 0.48 -10.35
C PHE A 196 -6.35 0.45 -9.82
N GLY A 197 -7.37 0.42 -10.69
CA GLY A 197 -8.78 0.41 -10.27
C GLY A 197 -9.25 1.73 -9.62
N ILE A 198 -8.57 2.83 -9.92
CA ILE A 198 -8.82 4.16 -9.35
C ILE A 198 -9.66 4.98 -10.33
N SER A 199 -10.66 5.69 -9.82
CA SER A 199 -11.48 6.55 -10.67
C SER A 199 -10.70 7.81 -11.10
N PRO A 200 -10.95 8.39 -12.29
CA PRO A 200 -10.30 9.63 -12.70
C PRO A 200 -10.47 10.79 -11.70
N ARG A 201 -11.61 10.85 -11.01
CA ARG A 201 -11.88 11.86 -9.97
C ARG A 201 -11.00 11.66 -8.75
N GLU A 202 -10.82 10.42 -8.31
CA GLU A 202 -9.94 10.12 -7.19
C GLU A 202 -8.48 10.42 -7.55
N ALA A 203 -8.04 10.01 -8.75
CA ALA A 203 -6.68 10.25 -9.23
C ALA A 203 -6.28 11.74 -9.23
N LEU A 204 -7.21 12.64 -9.57
CA LEU A 204 -6.98 14.09 -9.51
C LEU A 204 -6.75 14.60 -8.07
N ALA A 205 -7.39 13.98 -7.08
CA ALA A 205 -7.26 14.34 -5.68
C ALA A 205 -6.04 13.70 -4.99
N MET A 206 -5.42 12.70 -5.63
CA MET A 206 -4.27 11.98 -5.09
C MET A 206 -2.99 12.80 -5.23
N ASP A 207 -2.26 12.91 -4.12
CA ASP A 207 -0.88 13.38 -4.10
C ASP A 207 -0.06 12.59 -5.14
N PRO A 208 0.69 13.27 -6.05
CA PRO A 208 1.65 12.63 -6.95
C PRO A 208 2.54 11.59 -6.28
N GLN A 209 2.90 11.79 -5.02
CA GLN A 209 3.70 10.85 -4.23
C GLN A 209 3.01 9.48 -4.12
N GLN A 210 1.69 9.45 -3.88
CA GLN A 210 0.93 8.19 -3.81
C GLN A 210 0.83 7.50 -5.18
N ARG A 211 0.70 8.29 -6.25
CA ARG A 211 0.62 7.78 -7.64
C ARG A 211 1.94 7.15 -8.08
N LEU A 212 3.04 7.85 -7.87
CA LEU A 212 4.38 7.36 -8.19
C LEU A 212 4.77 6.15 -7.33
N LEU A 213 4.35 6.09 -6.08
CA LEU A 213 4.54 4.90 -5.24
C LEU A 213 3.82 3.67 -5.82
N LEU A 214 2.61 3.83 -6.35
CA LEU A 214 1.88 2.72 -6.99
C LEU A 214 2.64 2.21 -8.22
N GLU A 215 3.03 3.09 -9.14
CA GLU A 215 3.77 2.71 -10.34
C GLU A 215 5.13 2.09 -10.00
N THR A 216 5.92 2.77 -9.16
CA THR A 216 7.27 2.32 -8.80
C THR A 216 7.23 1.00 -8.01
N SER A 217 6.20 0.77 -7.20
CA SER A 217 6.05 -0.51 -6.48
C SER A 217 5.67 -1.64 -7.41
N TRP A 218 4.75 -1.41 -8.37
CA TRP A 218 4.42 -2.38 -9.41
C TRP A 218 5.67 -2.83 -10.16
N GLU A 219 6.47 -1.86 -10.62
CA GLU A 219 7.73 -2.13 -11.32
C GLU A 219 8.75 -2.88 -10.47
N ALA A 220 8.82 -2.59 -9.17
CA ALA A 220 9.70 -3.34 -8.27
C ALA A 220 9.32 -4.83 -8.22
N PHE A 221 8.02 -5.14 -8.19
CA PHE A 221 7.54 -6.53 -8.24
C PHE A 221 7.77 -7.17 -9.62
N GLU A 222 7.47 -6.47 -10.71
CA GLU A 222 7.74 -6.97 -12.07
C GLU A 222 9.23 -7.27 -12.28
N ARG A 223 10.12 -6.41 -11.80
CA ARG A 223 11.57 -6.59 -11.87
C ARG A 223 12.06 -7.75 -11.01
N ALA A 224 11.36 -8.07 -9.93
CA ALA A 224 11.62 -9.27 -9.14
C ALA A 224 11.10 -10.56 -9.82
N GLY A 225 10.33 -10.44 -10.92
CA GLY A 225 9.64 -11.57 -11.53
C GLY A 225 8.50 -12.11 -10.66
N ILE A 226 7.92 -11.26 -9.81
CA ILE A 226 6.87 -11.62 -8.86
C ILE A 226 5.56 -10.99 -9.31
N ASP A 227 4.53 -11.82 -9.49
CA ASP A 227 3.16 -11.35 -9.70
C ASP A 227 2.59 -10.81 -8.38
N PRO A 228 2.27 -9.50 -8.26
CA PRO A 228 1.70 -8.94 -7.04
C PRO A 228 0.40 -9.63 -6.60
N GLU A 229 -0.39 -10.19 -7.52
CA GLU A 229 -1.62 -10.90 -7.16
C GLU A 229 -1.34 -12.18 -6.37
N SER A 230 -0.20 -12.83 -6.64
CA SER A 230 0.25 -14.02 -5.90
C SER A 230 0.58 -13.73 -4.42
N LEU A 231 0.78 -12.44 -4.08
CA LEU A 231 1.08 -11.96 -2.74
C LEU A 231 -0.16 -11.47 -1.97
N ARG A 232 -1.36 -11.55 -2.57
CA ARG A 232 -2.61 -11.25 -1.85
C ARG A 232 -2.75 -12.15 -0.61
N SER A 233 -3.19 -11.55 0.48
CA SER A 233 -3.33 -12.18 1.80
C SER A 233 -2.04 -12.78 2.37
N THR A 234 -0.88 -12.33 1.90
CA THR A 234 0.40 -12.66 2.51
C THR A 234 0.83 -11.60 3.51
N ALA A 235 1.67 -11.99 4.47
CA ALA A 235 2.35 -11.07 5.39
C ALA A 235 3.48 -10.31 4.67
N THR A 236 3.15 -9.58 3.61
CA THR A 236 4.05 -8.64 2.92
C THR A 236 3.94 -7.27 3.58
N GLY A 237 5.06 -6.73 4.07
CA GLY A 237 5.10 -5.43 4.72
C GLY A 237 5.37 -4.28 3.74
N VAL A 238 4.90 -3.08 4.07
CA VAL A 238 5.10 -1.84 3.31
C VAL A 238 5.60 -0.75 4.25
N PHE A 239 6.80 -0.23 3.98
CA PHE A 239 7.47 0.77 4.82
C PHE A 239 7.92 1.95 3.96
N VAL A 240 7.25 3.10 4.11
CA VAL A 240 7.51 4.26 3.26
C VAL A 240 7.95 5.45 4.10
N GLY A 241 9.11 6.01 3.75
CA GLY A 241 9.52 7.33 4.21
C GLY A 241 8.94 8.41 3.29
N THR A 242 8.18 9.35 3.86
CA THR A 242 7.67 10.51 3.12
C THR A 242 7.91 11.75 3.95
N ILE A 243 8.36 12.83 3.32
CA ILE A 243 8.38 14.15 3.93
C ILE A 243 7.45 15.07 3.16
N ASN A 244 6.75 15.96 3.86
CA ASN A 244 5.87 16.97 3.31
C ASN A 244 4.73 16.45 2.40
N THR A 245 3.50 16.82 2.72
CA THR A 245 2.34 16.63 1.83
C THR A 245 1.74 17.99 1.54
N ASP A 246 2.23 18.62 0.48
CA ASP A 246 1.89 20.00 0.08
C ASP A 246 0.86 20.05 -1.07
N TYR A 247 0.56 18.91 -1.70
CA TYR A 247 -0.41 18.84 -2.79
C TYR A 247 -1.82 19.30 -2.38
N GLN A 248 -2.23 19.03 -1.13
CA GLN A 248 -3.50 19.52 -0.61
C GLN A 248 -3.58 21.06 -0.57
N VAL A 249 -2.45 21.75 -0.36
CA VAL A 249 -2.38 23.22 -0.38
C VAL A 249 -2.65 23.73 -1.79
N ARG A 250 -2.07 23.07 -2.81
CA ARG A 250 -2.37 23.37 -4.23
C ARG A 250 -3.86 23.20 -4.55
N LEU A 251 -4.51 22.20 -3.94
CA LEU A 251 -5.95 21.95 -4.11
C LEU A 251 -6.86 22.88 -3.28
N GLY A 252 -6.29 23.85 -2.54
CA GLY A 252 -6.99 24.66 -1.53
C GLY A 252 -8.08 25.64 -2.02
N GLY A 253 -8.40 25.68 -3.32
CA GLY A 253 -9.49 26.51 -3.85
C GLY A 253 -10.87 25.92 -3.52
N ALA A 254 -11.83 26.75 -3.09
CA ALA A 254 -13.17 26.30 -2.69
C ALA A 254 -13.89 25.44 -3.75
N ALA A 255 -13.70 25.76 -5.04
CA ALA A 255 -14.27 24.98 -6.14
C ALA A 255 -13.62 23.59 -6.32
N ALA A 256 -12.30 23.49 -6.15
CA ALA A 256 -11.58 22.22 -6.20
C ALA A 256 -11.94 21.34 -4.99
N GLN A 257 -12.15 21.97 -3.82
CA GLN A 257 -12.59 21.26 -2.62
C GLN A 257 -13.98 20.63 -2.76
N GLU A 258 -14.92 21.33 -3.38
CA GLU A 258 -16.26 20.80 -3.64
C GLU A 258 -16.24 19.68 -4.69
N GLN A 259 -15.47 19.85 -5.78
CA GLN A 259 -15.38 18.88 -6.87
C GLN A 259 -14.71 17.56 -6.45
N LEU A 260 -13.75 17.62 -5.53
CA LEU A 260 -12.95 16.48 -5.06
C LEU A 260 -13.35 15.99 -3.65
N ALA A 261 -14.49 16.48 -3.13
CA ALA A 261 -15.00 16.11 -1.82
C ALA A 261 -15.09 14.58 -1.67
N GLY A 262 -14.62 14.08 -0.52
CA GLY A 262 -14.57 12.64 -0.23
C GLY A 262 -13.27 11.94 -0.64
N HIS A 263 -12.49 12.50 -1.58
CA HIS A 263 -11.19 11.94 -1.99
C HIS A 263 -9.99 12.71 -1.44
N LEU A 264 -10.17 13.97 -1.03
CA LEU A 264 -9.05 14.80 -0.55
C LEU A 264 -8.33 14.21 0.66
N MET A 265 -9.09 13.68 1.63
CA MET A 265 -8.51 13.08 2.83
C MET A 265 -7.65 11.87 2.49
N THR A 266 -8.19 10.92 1.71
CA THR A 266 -7.44 9.71 1.34
C THR A 266 -6.35 9.99 0.30
N GLY A 267 -6.53 11.00 -0.54
CA GLY A 267 -5.55 11.41 -1.53
C GLY A 267 -4.32 12.10 -0.96
N ASN A 268 -4.38 12.64 0.27
CA ASN A 268 -3.29 13.47 0.81
C ASN A 268 -2.84 13.07 2.23
N ALA A 269 -3.52 12.16 2.92
CA ALA A 269 -3.04 11.68 4.21
C ALA A 269 -1.77 10.84 4.05
N SER A 270 -0.73 11.13 4.83
CA SER A 270 0.56 10.42 4.77
C SER A 270 0.42 8.92 5.02
N SER A 271 -0.41 8.51 5.98
CA SER A 271 -0.67 7.09 6.26
C SER A 271 -1.25 6.31 5.09
N ILE A 272 -1.88 6.99 4.12
CA ILE A 272 -2.42 6.36 2.91
C ILE A 272 -1.31 6.03 1.91
N ALA A 273 -0.12 6.64 2.00
CA ALA A 273 1.00 6.30 1.11
C ALA A 273 1.38 4.81 1.21
N SER A 274 1.64 4.29 2.42
CA SER A 274 1.85 2.86 2.64
C SER A 274 0.54 2.06 2.56
N GLY A 275 -0.54 2.59 3.14
CA GLY A 275 -1.82 1.87 3.23
C GLY A 275 -2.45 1.57 1.87
N ARG A 276 -2.31 2.48 0.89
CA ARG A 276 -2.83 2.28 -0.47
C ARG A 276 -2.08 1.20 -1.22
N LEU A 277 -0.76 1.06 -1.03
CA LEU A 277 0.01 -0.05 -1.60
C LEU A 277 -0.50 -1.38 -1.04
N SER A 278 -0.59 -1.49 0.29
CA SER A 278 -1.13 -2.70 0.93
C SER A 278 -2.56 -3.01 0.47
N TYR A 279 -3.43 -2.00 0.37
CA TYR A 279 -4.81 -2.18 -0.09
C TYR A 279 -4.88 -2.66 -1.55
N THR A 280 -4.12 -2.04 -2.44
CA THR A 280 -4.14 -2.33 -3.89
C THR A 280 -3.68 -3.76 -4.16
N TYR A 281 -2.57 -4.16 -3.54
CA TYR A 281 -1.98 -5.48 -3.71
C TYR A 281 -2.53 -6.55 -2.76
N GLY A 282 -3.38 -6.16 -1.80
CA GLY A 282 -3.98 -7.08 -0.82
C GLY A 282 -2.97 -7.63 0.19
N PHE A 283 -1.96 -6.84 0.59
CA PHE A 283 -0.98 -7.26 1.59
C PHE A 283 -1.54 -7.15 3.01
N GLU A 284 -1.21 -8.13 3.86
CA GLU A 284 -1.66 -8.22 5.24
C GLU A 284 -0.53 -8.02 6.27
N GLY A 285 0.68 -7.68 5.82
CA GLY A 285 1.79 -7.30 6.71
C GLY A 285 1.69 -5.84 7.21
N PRO A 286 2.68 -5.39 8.02
CA PRO A 286 2.71 -4.02 8.52
C PRO A 286 2.72 -2.99 7.39
N ALA A 287 1.88 -1.96 7.48
CA ALA A 287 1.82 -0.86 6.52
C ALA A 287 2.12 0.46 7.24
N VAL A 288 3.36 0.95 7.14
CA VAL A 288 3.86 2.08 7.93
C VAL A 288 4.39 3.18 7.02
N THR A 289 3.86 4.39 7.23
CA THR A 289 4.45 5.62 6.70
C THR A 289 5.10 6.39 7.84
N MET A 290 6.29 6.95 7.62
CA MET A 290 7.04 7.67 8.65
C MET A 290 7.75 8.91 8.10
N ASP A 291 7.96 9.87 9.00
CA ASP A 291 8.69 11.11 8.76
C ASP A 291 9.72 11.30 9.88
N THR A 292 10.99 11.17 9.52
CA THR A 292 12.15 11.51 10.34
C THR A 292 13.02 12.54 9.63
N GLY A 293 12.41 13.37 8.78
CA GLY A 293 13.09 14.30 7.88
C GLY A 293 13.91 13.59 6.82
N CYS A 294 15.13 14.07 6.55
CA CYS A 294 16.01 13.55 5.51
C CYS A 294 16.41 12.07 5.68
N SER A 295 16.17 11.47 6.85
CA SER A 295 16.49 10.06 7.13
C SER A 295 15.33 9.09 6.90
N SER A 296 14.15 9.58 6.50
CA SER A 296 12.90 8.80 6.51
C SER A 296 12.98 7.49 5.75
N SER A 297 13.58 7.47 4.55
CA SER A 297 13.70 6.25 3.73
C SER A 297 14.62 5.20 4.37
N MET A 298 15.69 5.63 5.04
CA MET A 298 16.61 4.73 5.75
C MET A 298 16.01 4.19 7.04
N VAL A 299 15.18 4.97 7.73
CA VAL A 299 14.42 4.49 8.88
C VAL A 299 13.34 3.50 8.43
N ALA A 300 12.68 3.76 7.29
CA ALA A 300 11.73 2.82 6.70
C ALA A 300 12.39 1.49 6.34
N LEU A 301 13.56 1.53 5.70
CA LEU A 301 14.39 0.36 5.45
C LEU A 301 14.77 -0.36 6.75
N HIS A 302 15.21 0.37 7.78
CA HIS A 302 15.55 -0.22 9.07
C HIS A 302 14.38 -0.99 9.69
N LEU A 303 13.18 -0.41 9.70
CA LEU A 303 11.99 -1.05 10.26
C LEU A 303 11.54 -2.26 9.42
N ALA A 304 11.63 -2.19 8.10
CA ALA A 304 11.37 -3.33 7.21
C ALA A 304 12.30 -4.52 7.53
N LEU A 305 13.60 -4.24 7.71
CA LEU A 305 14.58 -5.27 8.06
C LEU A 305 14.32 -5.86 9.45
N GLN A 306 13.84 -5.06 10.42
CA GLN A 306 13.43 -5.59 11.72
C GLN A 306 12.21 -6.50 11.60
N ALA A 307 11.18 -6.08 10.87
CA ALA A 307 9.96 -6.88 10.67
C ALA A 307 10.24 -8.21 9.94
N LEU A 308 11.19 -8.23 9.01
CA LEU A 308 11.67 -9.46 8.37
C LEU A 308 12.43 -10.37 9.34
N ARG A 309 13.26 -9.80 10.23
CA ARG A 309 14.03 -10.55 11.23
C ARG A 309 13.15 -11.15 12.32
N THR A 310 12.12 -10.43 12.75
CA THR A 310 11.18 -10.88 13.78
C THR A 310 10.08 -11.79 13.24
N GLY A 311 9.98 -11.94 11.91
CA GLY A 311 8.96 -12.76 11.26
C GLY A 311 7.57 -12.11 11.22
N GLU A 312 7.48 -10.80 11.47
CA GLU A 312 6.24 -10.02 11.30
C GLU A 312 5.83 -9.91 9.83
N CYS A 313 6.79 -10.01 8.92
CA CYS A 313 6.55 -10.16 7.49
C CYS A 313 7.52 -11.18 6.86
N THR A 314 7.14 -11.66 5.68
CA THR A 314 7.91 -12.62 4.87
C THR A 314 8.65 -11.95 3.71
N MET A 315 8.10 -10.82 3.25
CA MET A 315 8.66 -9.92 2.25
C MET A 315 8.36 -8.49 2.70
N ALA A 316 9.20 -7.53 2.34
CA ALA A 316 8.96 -6.13 2.64
C ALA A 316 9.30 -5.23 1.46
N LEU A 317 8.37 -4.35 1.10
CA LEU A 317 8.62 -3.21 0.23
C LEU A 317 9.02 -2.02 1.10
N ALA A 318 10.20 -1.46 0.87
CA ALA A 318 10.73 -0.36 1.67
C ALA A 318 11.33 0.75 0.80
N GLY A 319 11.22 2.00 1.23
CA GLY A 319 11.89 3.10 0.55
C GLY A 319 11.34 4.46 0.92
N GLY A 320 11.32 5.39 -0.04
CA GLY A 320 10.74 6.70 0.20
C GLY A 320 10.44 7.49 -1.06
N VAL A 321 9.69 8.57 -0.86
CA VAL A 321 9.25 9.48 -1.92
C VAL A 321 9.30 10.92 -1.42
N THR A 322 9.63 11.84 -2.33
CA THR A 322 9.54 13.28 -2.13
C THR A 322 9.21 13.94 -3.46
N ILE A 323 8.05 14.59 -3.54
CA ILE A 323 7.63 15.44 -4.65
C ILE A 323 7.26 16.82 -4.09
N MET A 324 7.73 17.88 -4.73
CA MET A 324 7.41 19.26 -4.36
C MET A 324 6.24 19.75 -5.22
N SER A 325 5.03 19.76 -4.66
CA SER A 325 3.86 20.26 -5.40
C SER A 325 3.77 21.77 -5.39
N THR A 326 4.37 22.41 -4.38
CA THR A 326 4.35 23.85 -4.17
C THR A 326 5.78 24.40 -3.92
N PRO A 327 6.03 25.70 -4.14
CA PRO A 327 7.37 26.28 -3.98
C PRO A 327 7.78 26.55 -2.52
N GLU A 328 6.89 26.34 -1.54
CA GLU A 328 7.08 26.64 -0.13
C GLU A 328 8.40 26.11 0.46
N PRO A 329 8.87 24.88 0.14
CA PRO A 329 10.17 24.41 0.63
C PRO A 329 11.32 25.36 0.25
N TYR A 330 11.34 25.91 -0.97
CA TYR A 330 12.35 26.86 -1.42
C TYR A 330 12.27 28.18 -0.64
N VAL A 331 11.05 28.69 -0.43
CA VAL A 331 10.82 29.94 0.31
C VAL A 331 11.27 29.81 1.77
N GLU A 332 10.90 28.72 2.44
CA GLU A 332 11.24 28.50 3.85
C GLU A 332 12.74 28.25 4.07
N PHE A 333 13.41 27.54 3.17
CA PHE A 333 14.86 27.29 3.29
C PHE A 333 15.72 28.46 2.82
N SER A 334 15.21 29.31 1.91
CA SER A 334 15.89 30.57 1.58
C SER A 334 15.97 31.50 2.79
N ARG A 335 14.96 31.54 3.65
CA ARG A 335 15.02 32.32 4.90
C ARG A 335 16.12 31.86 5.84
N GLN A 336 16.40 30.56 5.84
CA GLN A 336 17.47 29.96 6.65
C GLN A 336 18.85 30.08 5.99
N ARG A 337 18.91 30.63 4.77
CA ARG A 337 20.12 30.65 3.93
C ARG A 337 20.70 29.24 3.76
N GLY A 338 19.82 28.25 3.68
CA GLY A 338 20.20 26.84 3.60
C GLY A 338 20.44 26.35 2.17
N LEU A 339 19.97 27.08 1.16
CA LEU A 339 20.04 26.68 -0.24
C LEU A 339 21.31 27.18 -0.92
N ALA A 340 21.87 26.37 -1.81
CA ALA A 340 22.87 26.82 -2.75
C ALA A 340 22.18 27.73 -3.81
N PRO A 341 22.73 28.92 -4.13
CA PRO A 341 22.12 29.82 -5.12
C PRO A 341 22.01 29.21 -6.52
N ASP A 342 22.93 28.31 -6.87
CA ASP A 342 22.94 27.56 -8.13
C ASP A 342 22.26 26.18 -8.02
N GLY A 343 21.55 25.90 -6.92
CA GLY A 343 20.79 24.65 -6.73
C GLY A 343 21.65 23.38 -6.62
N ARG A 344 22.98 23.50 -6.50
CA ARG A 344 23.89 22.34 -6.54
C ARG A 344 24.43 21.96 -5.17
N CYS A 345 24.36 20.67 -4.85
CA CYS A 345 25.03 20.09 -3.69
C CYS A 345 26.52 19.87 -3.96
N LYS A 346 27.38 20.80 -3.52
CA LYS A 346 28.84 20.73 -3.70
C LYS A 346 29.52 19.97 -2.56
N ALA A 347 29.09 18.73 -2.33
CA ALA A 347 29.54 17.93 -1.19
C ALA A 347 31.08 17.83 -1.14
N PHE A 348 31.66 18.16 0.02
CA PHE A 348 33.10 18.14 0.30
C PHE A 348 33.97 19.14 -0.50
N ALA A 349 33.37 20.03 -1.31
CA ALA A 349 34.10 21.06 -2.04
C ALA A 349 34.37 22.29 -1.18
N GLU A 350 35.45 23.03 -1.48
CA GLU A 350 35.75 24.34 -0.84
C GLU A 350 34.62 25.35 -1.05
N GLY A 351 33.95 25.30 -2.21
CA GLY A 351 32.84 26.17 -2.58
C GLY A 351 31.45 25.72 -2.09
N ALA A 352 31.37 24.83 -1.10
CA ALA A 352 30.08 24.39 -0.55
C ALA A 352 29.34 25.55 0.15
N ASP A 353 28.17 25.91 -0.38
CA ASP A 353 27.41 27.12 -0.03
C ASP A 353 25.93 26.87 0.25
N GLY A 354 25.53 25.60 0.38
CA GLY A 354 24.17 25.19 0.73
C GLY A 354 23.77 23.85 0.09
N MET A 355 22.50 23.50 0.22
CA MET A 355 21.91 22.32 -0.41
C MET A 355 21.11 22.69 -1.66
N GLY A 356 21.08 21.78 -2.63
CA GLY A 356 20.08 21.76 -3.69
C GLY A 356 18.92 20.85 -3.28
N PHE A 357 17.69 21.26 -3.60
CA PHE A 357 16.55 20.35 -3.47
C PHE A 357 16.41 19.47 -4.70
N ALA A 358 15.97 18.24 -4.46
CA ALA A 358 15.65 17.29 -5.52
C ALA A 358 14.44 16.45 -5.13
N GLU A 359 13.72 16.01 -6.14
CA GLU A 359 12.64 15.04 -6.03
C GLU A 359 13.14 13.63 -6.26
N GLY A 360 12.38 12.65 -5.80
CA GLY A 360 12.72 11.26 -6.05
C GLY A 360 11.72 10.29 -5.45
N VAL A 361 11.63 9.13 -6.09
CA VAL A 361 10.98 7.93 -5.54
C VAL A 361 11.98 6.80 -5.66
N GLY A 362 12.24 6.08 -4.58
CA GLY A 362 13.09 4.90 -4.59
C GLY A 362 12.52 3.82 -3.69
N LEU A 363 12.32 2.64 -4.25
CA LEU A 363 11.79 1.48 -3.54
C LEU A 363 12.72 0.28 -3.74
N VAL A 364 12.88 -0.49 -2.67
CA VAL A 364 13.56 -1.78 -2.67
C VAL A 364 12.60 -2.85 -2.17
N LEU A 365 12.65 -4.01 -2.80
CA LEU A 365 11.94 -5.20 -2.36
C LEU A 365 12.91 -6.11 -1.62
N LEU A 366 12.50 -6.57 -0.43
CA LEU A 366 13.37 -7.24 0.53
C LEU A 366 12.80 -8.58 0.96
N GLU A 367 13.68 -9.56 1.09
CA GLU A 367 13.40 -10.84 1.74
C GLU A 367 14.57 -11.24 2.64
N ARG A 368 14.34 -12.22 3.52
CA ARG A 368 15.46 -12.96 4.12
C ARG A 368 16.22 -13.67 3.01
N LEU A 369 17.55 -13.69 3.04
CA LEU A 369 18.35 -14.31 1.98
C LEU A 369 18.03 -15.80 1.78
N SER A 370 17.70 -16.52 2.86
CA SER A 370 17.29 -17.93 2.75
C SER A 370 15.94 -18.10 2.03
N ASP A 371 15.04 -17.13 2.20
CA ASP A 371 13.73 -17.13 1.54
C ASP A 371 13.86 -16.78 0.07
N ALA A 372 14.65 -15.74 -0.27
CA ALA A 372 14.94 -15.38 -1.65
C ALA A 372 15.48 -16.58 -2.43
N ARG A 373 16.52 -17.23 -1.90
CA ARG A 373 17.09 -18.43 -2.53
C ARG A 373 16.12 -19.60 -2.67
N ARG A 374 15.13 -19.71 -1.79
CA ARG A 374 14.10 -20.76 -1.85
C ARG A 374 13.06 -20.42 -2.91
N ASN A 375 12.73 -19.15 -3.07
CA ASN A 375 11.69 -18.66 -3.95
C ASN A 375 12.16 -18.54 -5.41
N GLY A 376 13.47 -18.38 -5.64
CA GLY A 376 14.08 -18.32 -6.97
C GLY A 376 14.80 -17.00 -7.20
#